data_AF-A0A940QEM6-F1
#
_entry.id   AF-A0A940QEM6-F1
#
_cell.length_a   1.000
_cell.length_b   1.000
_cell.length_c   1.000
_cell.angle_alpha   90.00
_cell.angle_beta   90.00
_cell.angle_gamma   90.00
#
_symmetry.space_group_name_H-M   'P 1'
#
loop_
_entity.id
_entity.type
_entity.pdbx_description
1 polymer ?
#
loop_
_entity_poly.entity_id
_entity_poly.type
_entity_poly.pdbx_seq_one_letter_code
_entity_poly.pdbx_strand_id
1 'polypeptide(L)'
;MDFNEAKKRVNELTEIINKHNHAYYVLDNPTVDDYEYDMLMQELKKLEAEFPELASENSPTKRVGGTALNTFAKVPHRVQMGSLQDVFSFEQVKEFTEKCISELTSPVFIVEPKIDGLSVSLEYHDGEFFIGSTRGDGFIGEDVSANLKTIRSIPLKIDSSIPLLEVRGEVYMPRESFFKLVEKQE
;
A
#
# COMPACT_ATOMS: atom_id res chain seq x y z
N MET A 1 -22.03 -25.53 6.00
CA MET A 1 -22.26 -24.16 6.48
C MET A 1 -23.26 -23.54 5.54
N ASP A 2 -24.25 -22.79 6.02
CA ASP A 2 -25.14 -22.06 5.09
C ASP A 2 -24.48 -20.78 4.55
N PHE A 3 -25.06 -20.16 3.53
CA PHE A 3 -24.47 -18.97 2.90
C PHE A 3 -24.30 -17.78 3.86
N ASN A 4 -25.26 -17.57 4.78
CA ASN A 4 -25.22 -16.43 5.70
C ASN A 4 -24.16 -16.64 6.80
N GLU A 5 -24.04 -17.87 7.29
CA GLU A 5 -22.97 -18.28 8.19
C GLU A 5 -21.60 -18.15 7.51
N ALA A 6 -21.47 -18.60 6.25
CA ALA A 6 -20.25 -18.46 5.47
C ALA A 6 -19.87 -17.01 5.25
N LYS A 7 -20.84 -16.15 4.90
CA LYS A 7 -20.63 -14.71 4.74
C LYS A 7 -20.12 -14.07 6.02
N LYS A 8 -20.73 -14.38 7.16
CA LYS A 8 -20.28 -13.86 8.46
C LYS A 8 -18.86 -14.32 8.76
N ARG A 9 -18.56 -15.60 8.56
CA ARG A 9 -17.24 -16.18 8.82
C ARG A 9 -16.16 -15.62 7.90
N VAL A 10 -16.45 -15.44 6.61
CA VAL A 10 -15.54 -14.81 5.64
C VAL A 10 -15.18 -13.39 6.07
N ASN A 11 -16.17 -12.60 6.51
CA ASN A 11 -15.92 -11.25 7.01
C ASN A 11 -15.04 -11.26 8.26
N GLU A 12 -15.36 -12.12 9.24
CA GLU A 12 -14.57 -12.27 10.48
C GLU A 12 -13.12 -12.69 10.18
N LEU A 13 -12.92 -13.72 9.34
CA LEU A 13 -11.59 -14.18 8.94
C LEU A 13 -10.81 -13.08 8.22
N THR A 14 -11.47 -12.35 7.33
CA THR A 14 -10.84 -11.23 6.60
C THR A 14 -10.36 -10.15 7.56
N GLU A 15 -11.17 -9.76 8.55
CA GLU A 15 -10.79 -8.78 9.57
C GLU A 15 -9.62 -9.27 10.42
N ILE A 16 -9.69 -10.51 10.92
CA ILE A 16 -8.64 -11.11 11.76
C ILE A 16 -7.31 -11.20 10.98
N ILE A 17 -7.34 -11.72 9.76
CA ILE A 17 -6.15 -11.86 8.91
C ILE A 17 -5.56 -10.49 8.57
N ASN A 18 -6.38 -9.49 8.25
CA ASN A 18 -5.90 -8.13 7.99
C ASN A 18 -5.26 -7.50 9.23
N LYS A 19 -5.82 -7.75 10.42
CA LYS A 19 -5.21 -7.29 11.68
C LYS A 19 -3.84 -7.93 11.92
N HIS A 20 -3.71 -9.24 11.68
CA HIS A 20 -2.42 -9.92 11.79
C HIS A 20 -1.42 -9.44 10.75
N ASN A 21 -1.85 -9.23 9.50
CA ASN A 21 -1.01 -8.63 8.46
C ASN A 21 -0.52 -7.24 8.87
N HIS A 22 -1.39 -6.39 9.40
CA HIS A 22 -0.97 -5.07 9.88
C HIS A 22 0.05 -5.17 11.02
N ALA A 23 -0.20 -6.04 12.00
CA ALA A 23 0.71 -6.26 13.11
C ALA A 23 2.10 -6.75 12.65
N TYR A 24 2.14 -7.68 11.69
CA TYR A 24 3.38 -8.21 11.13
C TYR A 24 4.10 -7.21 10.23
N TYR A 25 3.43 -6.70 9.19
CA TYR A 25 4.07 -5.96 8.10
C TYR A 25 4.18 -4.45 8.32
N VAL A 26 3.40 -3.89 9.25
CA VAL A 26 3.39 -2.44 9.53
C VAL A 26 3.96 -2.14 10.92
N LEU A 27 3.57 -2.92 11.93
CA LEU A 27 3.99 -2.69 13.32
C LEU A 27 5.24 -3.46 13.74
N ASP A 28 5.73 -4.39 12.92
CA ASP A 28 6.83 -5.31 13.25
C ASP A 28 6.60 -6.03 14.61
N ASN A 29 5.34 -6.38 14.87
CA ASN A 29 4.89 -6.95 16.15
C ASN A 29 3.88 -8.09 15.90
N PRO A 30 4.33 -9.27 15.41
CA PRO A 30 3.45 -10.39 15.13
C PRO A 30 2.71 -10.85 16.39
N THR A 31 1.38 -11.04 16.28
CA THR A 31 0.52 -11.40 17.41
C THR A 31 0.12 -12.88 17.45
N VAL A 32 0.42 -13.61 16.38
CA VAL A 32 0.13 -15.04 16.19
C VAL A 32 1.33 -15.68 15.50
N ASP A 33 1.49 -16.99 15.64
CA ASP A 33 2.52 -17.71 14.91
C ASP A 33 2.09 -18.01 13.45
N ASP A 34 3.05 -18.47 12.65
CA ASP A 34 2.84 -18.77 11.23
C ASP A 34 1.80 -19.88 11.03
N TYR A 35 1.72 -20.85 11.94
CA TYR A 35 0.79 -21.97 11.84
C TYR A 35 -0.66 -21.52 12.04
N GLU A 36 -0.91 -20.70 13.07
CA GLU A 36 -2.21 -20.10 13.34
C GLU A 36 -2.66 -19.22 12.17
N TYR A 37 -1.76 -18.38 11.64
CA TYR A 37 -2.04 -17.55 10.48
C TYR A 37 -2.39 -18.39 9.23
N ASP A 38 -1.62 -19.43 8.95
CA ASP A 38 -1.84 -20.32 7.81
C ASP A 38 -3.18 -21.06 7.91
N MET A 39 -3.56 -21.48 9.12
CA MET A 39 -4.86 -22.11 9.36
C MET A 39 -6.02 -21.16 9.06
N LEU A 40 -5.94 -19.90 9.50
CA LEU A 40 -6.95 -18.88 9.18
C LEU A 40 -7.03 -18.63 7.66
N MET A 41 -5.88 -18.54 7.00
CA MET A 41 -5.79 -18.33 5.55
C MET A 41 -6.36 -19.50 4.76
N GLN A 42 -6.09 -20.74 5.19
CA GLN A 42 -6.65 -21.95 4.57
C GLN A 42 -8.16 -22.03 4.75
N GLU A 43 -8.67 -21.68 5.92
CA GLU A 43 -10.11 -21.63 6.18
C GLU A 43 -10.80 -20.62 5.24
N LEU A 44 -10.26 -19.41 5.13
CA LEU A 44 -10.79 -18.37 4.26
C LEU A 44 -10.79 -18.82 2.79
N LYS A 45 -9.69 -19.38 2.30
CA LYS A 45 -9.59 -19.93 0.93
C LYS A 45 -10.63 -21.01 0.66
N LYS A 46 -10.89 -21.89 1.63
CA LYS A 46 -11.89 -22.96 1.49
C LYS A 46 -13.30 -22.38 1.36
N LEU A 47 -13.64 -21.41 2.20
CA LEU A 47 -14.97 -20.76 2.17
C LEU A 47 -15.18 -19.99 0.87
N GLU A 48 -14.16 -19.28 0.39
CA GLU A 48 -14.22 -18.57 -0.90
C GLU A 48 -14.33 -19.52 -2.11
N ALA A 49 -13.74 -20.72 -2.01
CA ALA A 49 -13.88 -21.74 -3.04
C ALA A 49 -15.27 -22.40 -3.03
N GLU A 50 -15.85 -22.61 -1.84
CA GLU A 50 -17.20 -23.17 -1.67
C GLU A 50 -18.29 -22.16 -2.04
N PHE A 51 -18.05 -20.87 -1.77
CA PHE A 51 -18.96 -19.75 -2.04
C PHE A 51 -18.23 -18.65 -2.83
N PRO A 52 -18.06 -18.80 -4.17
CA PRO A 52 -17.33 -17.84 -4.99
C PRO A 52 -17.87 -16.41 -4.94
N GLU A 53 -19.16 -16.24 -4.65
CA GLU A 53 -19.82 -14.94 -4.48
C GLU A 53 -19.28 -14.13 -3.29
N LEU A 54 -18.64 -14.79 -2.32
CA LEU A 54 -18.05 -14.17 -1.14
C LEU A 54 -16.58 -13.78 -1.35
N ALA A 55 -15.96 -14.21 -2.45
CA ALA A 55 -14.55 -13.98 -2.73
C ALA A 55 -14.30 -12.55 -3.27
N SER A 56 -14.20 -11.58 -2.37
CA SER A 56 -13.90 -10.17 -2.70
C SER A 56 -12.59 -10.02 -3.50
N GLU A 57 -12.53 -9.09 -4.45
CA GLU A 57 -11.31 -8.69 -5.18
C GLU A 57 -10.19 -8.13 -4.27
N ASN A 58 -10.56 -7.72 -3.06
CA ASN A 58 -9.64 -7.23 -2.03
C ASN A 58 -9.44 -8.24 -0.88
N SER A 59 -9.84 -9.49 -1.09
CA SER A 59 -9.60 -10.56 -0.12
C SER A 59 -8.10 -10.77 0.14
N PRO A 60 -7.68 -11.03 1.39
CA PRO A 60 -6.29 -11.39 1.72
C PRO A 60 -5.76 -12.60 0.93
N THR A 61 -6.65 -13.48 0.45
CA THR A 61 -6.30 -14.67 -0.34
C THR A 61 -5.79 -14.31 -1.74
N LYS A 62 -6.21 -13.16 -2.28
CA LYS A 62 -5.88 -12.67 -3.63
C LYS A 62 -4.59 -11.84 -3.69
N ARG A 63 -3.85 -11.73 -2.58
CA ARG A 63 -2.55 -11.00 -2.54
C ARG A 63 -1.40 -11.72 -3.24
N VAL A 64 -1.54 -13.01 -3.59
CA VAL A 64 -0.50 -13.72 -4.35
C VAL A 64 -0.57 -13.25 -5.80
N GLY A 65 0.53 -12.68 -6.29
CA GLY A 65 0.60 -12.11 -7.65
C GLY A 65 0.20 -13.11 -8.73
N GLY A 66 -0.55 -12.62 -9.71
CA GLY A 66 -0.86 -13.35 -10.95
C GLY A 66 0.20 -13.15 -12.03
N THR A 67 -0.19 -13.32 -13.28
CA THR A 67 0.69 -13.08 -14.44
C THR A 67 1.12 -11.61 -14.50
N ALA A 68 2.41 -11.36 -14.73
CA ALA A 68 2.93 -10.02 -14.99
C ALA A 68 2.25 -9.43 -16.24
N LEU A 69 1.62 -8.27 -16.09
CA LEU A 69 1.07 -7.52 -17.22
C LEU A 69 2.21 -6.77 -17.92
N ASN A 70 2.28 -6.91 -19.24
CA ASN A 70 3.28 -6.21 -20.07
C ASN A 70 2.80 -4.83 -20.56
N THR A 71 1.58 -4.41 -20.17
CA THR A 71 1.01 -3.13 -20.59
C THR A 71 0.14 -2.60 -19.46
N PHE A 72 0.41 -1.37 -19.05
CA PHE A 72 -0.31 -0.70 -17.97
C PHE A 72 -1.24 0.37 -18.54
N ALA A 73 -2.44 0.46 -17.99
CA ALA A 73 -3.38 1.52 -18.34
C ALA A 73 -2.87 2.86 -17.78
N LYS A 74 -3.15 3.97 -18.47
CA LYS A 74 -2.82 5.31 -17.96
C LYS A 74 -3.83 5.74 -16.89
N VAL A 75 -3.33 6.35 -15.82
CA VAL A 75 -4.15 6.87 -14.72
C VAL A 75 -3.88 8.36 -14.57
N PRO A 76 -4.86 9.24 -14.82
CA PRO A 76 -4.71 10.66 -14.56
C PRO A 76 -4.78 10.95 -13.06
N HIS A 77 -3.81 11.69 -12.54
CA HIS A 77 -3.79 12.13 -11.16
C HIS A 77 -4.71 13.34 -10.99
N ARG A 78 -5.63 13.27 -10.02
CA ARG A 78 -6.59 14.36 -9.73
C ARG A 78 -5.89 15.63 -9.26
N VAL A 79 -4.81 15.46 -8.50
CA VAL A 79 -3.90 16.51 -8.05
C VAL A 79 -2.51 16.16 -8.55
N GLN A 80 -1.73 17.14 -9.00
CA GLN A 80 -0.37 16.87 -9.48
C GLN A 80 0.49 16.20 -8.38
N MET A 81 1.23 15.15 -8.74
CA MET A 81 2.32 14.59 -7.93
C MET A 81 3.61 15.40 -8.19
N GLY A 82 3.77 16.48 -7.40
CA GLY A 82 4.90 17.39 -7.48
C GLY A 82 6.26 16.73 -7.19
N SER A 83 7.33 17.43 -7.57
CA SER A 83 8.70 17.10 -7.15
C SER A 83 9.13 18.04 -6.04
N LEU A 84 10.10 17.61 -5.24
CA LEU A 84 10.79 18.47 -4.29
C LEU A 84 12.01 19.12 -4.95
N GLN A 85 12.39 20.29 -4.43
CA GLN A 85 13.67 20.92 -4.76
C GLN A 85 14.76 20.34 -3.87
N ASP A 86 15.89 20.00 -4.47
CA ASP A 86 17.05 19.49 -3.73
C ASP A 86 17.90 20.62 -3.15
N VAL A 87 18.47 20.36 -1.97
CA VAL A 87 19.47 21.21 -1.31
C VAL A 87 20.62 20.32 -0.85
N PHE A 88 21.85 20.85 -0.91
CA PHE A 88 23.08 20.09 -0.69
C PHE A 88 23.99 20.71 0.39
N SER A 89 23.55 21.79 1.04
CA SER A 89 24.29 22.43 2.13
C SER A 89 23.38 22.93 3.24
N PHE A 90 23.94 23.06 4.45
CA PHE A 90 23.23 23.66 5.59
C PHE A 90 22.84 25.13 5.34
N GLU A 91 23.60 25.85 4.53
CA GLU A 91 23.29 27.22 4.15
C GLU A 91 22.03 27.29 3.29
N GLN A 92 21.89 26.41 2.29
CA GLN A 92 20.68 26.33 1.47
C GLN A 92 19.44 25.95 2.30
N VAL A 93 19.60 25.05 3.27
CA VAL A 93 18.52 24.73 4.23
C VAL A 93 18.14 25.97 5.04
N LYS A 94 19.14 26.72 5.53
CA LYS A 94 18.91 27.95 6.29
C LYS A 94 18.16 28.99 5.45
N GLU A 95 18.59 29.26 4.22
CA GLU A 95 17.92 30.17 3.29
C GLU A 95 16.45 29.78 3.06
N PHE A 96 16.17 28.49 2.87
CA PHE A 96 14.81 27.98 2.75
C PHE A 96 13.98 28.27 4.01
N THR A 97 14.53 27.99 5.20
CA THR A 97 13.82 28.24 6.46
C THR A 97 13.57 29.73 6.71
N GLU A 98 14.55 30.59 6.41
CA GLU A 98 14.42 32.04 6.55
C GLU A 98 13.32 32.59 5.62
N LYS A 99 13.28 32.11 4.37
CA LYS A 99 12.20 32.43 3.43
C LYS A 99 10.84 32.03 4.00
N CYS A 100 10.68 30.79 4.47
CA CYS A 100 9.43 30.33 5.08
C CYS A 100 9.01 31.19 6.29
N ILE A 101 9.95 31.56 7.17
CA ILE A 101 9.65 32.40 8.35
C ILE A 101 9.23 33.82 7.93
N SER A 102 9.78 34.35 6.84
CA SER A 102 9.37 35.66 6.32
C SER A 102 8.00 35.68 5.64
N GLU A 103 7.57 34.56 5.06
CA GLU A 103 6.32 34.45 4.30
C GLU A 103 5.16 33.86 5.13
N LEU A 104 5.46 33.11 6.20
CA LEU A 104 4.49 32.36 7.00
C LEU A 104 4.51 32.77 8.47
N THR A 105 3.34 32.74 9.12
CA THR A 105 3.25 32.99 10.57
C THR A 105 3.56 31.72 11.35
N SER A 106 4.63 31.73 12.13
CA SER A 106 5.03 30.63 13.04
C SER A 106 5.05 29.24 12.37
N PRO A 107 5.84 29.04 11.29
CA PRO A 107 5.87 27.76 10.60
C PRO A 107 6.45 26.65 11.50
N VAL A 108 5.87 25.46 11.39
CA VAL A 108 6.38 24.22 12.00
C VAL A 108 6.89 23.33 10.88
N PHE A 109 8.07 22.76 11.07
CA PHE A 109 8.70 21.88 10.09
C PHE A 109 8.59 20.43 10.54
N ILE A 110 8.24 19.55 9.60
CA ILE A 110 8.28 18.10 9.76
C ILE A 110 9.46 17.60 8.94
N VAL A 111 10.29 16.75 9.54
CA VAL A 111 11.48 16.19 8.89
C VAL A 111 11.29 14.69 8.79
N GLU A 112 11.39 14.18 7.56
CA GLU A 112 11.21 12.77 7.24
C GLU A 112 12.43 12.26 6.46
N PRO A 113 12.85 11.00 6.64
CA PRO A 113 13.84 10.39 5.78
C PRO A 113 13.36 10.33 4.33
N LYS A 114 14.20 10.76 3.38
CA LYS A 114 13.92 10.58 1.96
C LYS A 114 14.15 9.12 1.57
N ILE A 115 13.05 8.38 1.38
CA ILE A 115 13.10 7.00 0.89
C ILE A 115 13.51 7.01 -0.58
N ASP A 116 14.47 6.16 -0.93
CA ASP A 116 14.91 5.96 -2.31
C ASP A 116 14.13 4.78 -2.90
N GLY A 117 13.11 5.10 -3.69
CA GLY A 117 12.17 4.12 -4.23
C GLY A 117 11.41 4.68 -5.43
N LEU A 118 10.15 4.23 -5.56
CA LEU A 118 9.24 4.68 -6.59
C LEU A 118 7.98 5.26 -5.94
N SER A 119 7.69 6.52 -6.24
CA SER A 119 6.46 7.16 -5.79
C SER A 119 5.22 6.55 -6.42
N VAL A 120 4.24 6.25 -5.57
CA VAL A 120 2.94 5.69 -5.95
C VAL A 120 1.82 6.47 -5.30
N SER A 121 0.64 6.38 -5.91
CA SER A 121 -0.63 6.88 -5.39
C SER A 121 -1.60 5.71 -5.19
N LEU A 122 -2.32 5.70 -4.07
CA LEU A 122 -3.31 4.70 -3.70
C LEU A 122 -4.65 5.41 -3.48
N GLU A 123 -5.63 5.16 -4.33
CA GLU A 123 -7.00 5.62 -4.11
C GLU A 123 -7.81 4.55 -3.38
N TYR A 124 -8.48 4.97 -2.30
CA TYR A 124 -9.44 4.19 -1.57
C TYR A 124 -10.83 4.80 -1.75
N HIS A 125 -11.80 3.98 -2.14
CA HIS A 125 -13.20 4.37 -2.24
C HIS A 125 -13.98 3.71 -1.10
N ASP A 126 -14.60 4.52 -0.24
CA ASP A 126 -15.32 4.05 0.96
C ASP A 126 -14.48 3.07 1.80
N GLY A 127 -13.18 3.35 1.90
CA GLY A 127 -12.21 2.53 2.64
C GLY A 127 -11.69 1.29 1.90
N GLU A 128 -12.17 0.96 0.70
CA GLU A 128 -11.69 -0.16 -0.10
C GLU A 128 -10.63 0.30 -1.12
N PHE A 129 -9.52 -0.43 -1.23
CA PHE A 129 -8.49 -0.14 -2.23
C PHE A 129 -9.09 -0.25 -3.63
N PHE A 130 -9.01 0.84 -4.39
CA PHE A 130 -9.65 0.98 -5.69
C PHE A 130 -8.63 0.98 -6.83
N ILE A 131 -7.69 1.93 -6.83
CA ILE A 131 -6.64 2.01 -7.85
C ILE A 131 -5.30 2.37 -7.22
N GLY A 132 -4.24 1.76 -7.73
CA GLY A 132 -2.87 2.08 -7.39
C GLY A 132 -2.10 2.48 -8.64
N SER A 133 -1.45 3.64 -8.64
CA SER A 133 -0.76 4.17 -9.82
C SER A 133 0.66 4.64 -9.52
N THR A 134 1.54 4.58 -10.52
CA THR A 134 2.87 5.20 -10.44
C THR A 134 2.76 6.72 -10.55
N ARG A 135 3.81 7.45 -10.15
CA ARG A 135 3.87 8.90 -10.37
C ARG A 135 3.81 9.29 -11.85
N GLY A 136 4.51 8.56 -12.72
CA GLY A 136 4.72 8.94 -14.12
C GLY A 136 5.32 10.36 -14.26
N ASP A 137 4.68 11.23 -15.04
CA ASP A 137 5.12 12.62 -15.23
C ASP A 137 4.59 13.59 -14.17
N GLY A 138 3.86 13.08 -13.17
CA GLY A 138 3.21 13.85 -12.12
C GLY A 138 1.76 14.22 -12.42
N PHE A 139 1.32 14.11 -13.68
CA PHE A 139 -0.08 14.28 -14.08
C PHE A 139 -0.73 12.96 -14.52
N ILE A 140 0.06 12.08 -15.15
CA ILE A 140 -0.39 10.79 -15.64
C ILE A 140 0.60 9.73 -15.18
N GLY A 141 0.08 8.77 -14.42
CA GLY A 141 0.76 7.55 -14.02
C GLY A 141 0.33 6.32 -14.82
N GLU A 142 0.81 5.17 -14.37
CA GLU A 142 0.46 3.85 -14.86
C GLU A 142 -0.27 3.05 -13.78
N ASP A 143 -1.36 2.37 -14.13
CA ASP A 143 -2.10 1.48 -13.23
C ASP A 143 -1.25 0.25 -12.90
N VAL A 144 -0.79 0.19 -11.66
CA VAL A 144 0.00 -0.90 -11.10
C VAL A 144 -0.73 -1.55 -9.92
N SER A 145 -2.07 -1.48 -9.90
CA SER A 145 -2.92 -1.99 -8.81
C SER A 145 -2.63 -3.46 -8.49
N ALA A 146 -2.51 -4.30 -9.52
CA ALA A 146 -2.23 -5.72 -9.35
C ALA A 146 -0.89 -5.96 -8.63
N ASN A 147 0.15 -5.18 -8.97
CA ASN A 147 1.46 -5.25 -8.34
C ASN A 147 1.38 -4.76 -6.89
N LEU A 148 0.74 -3.61 -6.64
CA LEU A 148 0.61 -3.03 -5.31
C LEU A 148 -0.19 -3.92 -4.34
N LYS A 149 -1.21 -4.64 -4.82
CA LYS A 149 -1.96 -5.60 -3.99
C LYS A 149 -1.07 -6.71 -3.40
N THR A 150 0.05 -7.02 -4.06
CA THR A 150 1.02 -8.02 -3.56
C THR A 150 1.89 -7.51 -2.41
N ILE A 151 2.01 -6.19 -2.25
CA ILE A 151 2.78 -5.57 -1.17
C ILE A 151 1.97 -5.67 0.12
N ARG A 152 2.45 -6.49 1.04
CA ARG A 152 1.71 -6.90 2.24
C ARG A 152 1.43 -5.75 3.21
N SER A 153 2.32 -4.77 3.28
CA SER A 153 2.15 -3.57 4.11
C SER A 153 1.10 -2.61 3.56
N ILE A 154 0.70 -2.71 2.28
CA ILE A 154 -0.40 -1.90 1.74
C ILE A 154 -1.73 -2.53 2.19
N PRO A 155 -2.57 -1.82 2.96
CA PRO A 155 -3.89 -2.32 3.34
C PRO A 155 -4.82 -2.33 2.11
N LEU A 156 -5.56 -3.42 1.90
CA LEU A 156 -6.60 -3.46 0.85
C LEU A 156 -7.93 -2.88 1.33
N LYS A 157 -8.06 -2.72 2.65
CA LYS A 157 -9.19 -2.06 3.31
C LYS A 157 -8.65 -1.23 4.47
N ILE A 158 -9.16 -0.01 4.61
CA ILE A 158 -8.87 0.92 5.69
C ILE A 158 -10.17 1.30 6.40
N ASP A 159 -10.07 1.58 7.69
CA ASP A 159 -11.17 2.16 8.46
C ASP A 159 -11.19 3.67 8.24
N SER A 160 -11.89 4.10 7.19
CA SER A 160 -12.04 5.50 6.82
C SER A 160 -13.47 5.77 6.38
N SER A 161 -14.06 6.84 6.92
CA SER A 161 -15.37 7.34 6.49
C SER A 161 -15.27 8.32 5.32
N ILE A 162 -14.06 8.56 4.78
CA ILE A 162 -13.84 9.46 3.65
C ILE A 162 -14.22 8.71 2.37
N PRO A 163 -15.20 9.20 1.57
CA PRO A 163 -15.68 8.48 0.39
C PRO A 163 -14.61 8.24 -0.68
N LEU A 164 -13.68 9.18 -0.82
CA LEU A 164 -12.54 9.11 -1.74
C LEU A 164 -11.30 9.62 -1.00
N LEU A 165 -10.35 8.74 -0.74
CA LEU A 165 -9.07 9.09 -0.13
C LEU A 165 -7.92 8.68 -1.07
N GLU A 166 -7.11 9.65 -1.46
CA GLU A 166 -5.85 9.41 -2.18
C GLU A 166 -4.68 9.52 -1.20
N VAL A 167 -3.92 8.43 -1.03
CA VAL A 167 -2.71 8.38 -0.20
C VAL A 167 -1.51 8.20 -1.10
N ARG A 168 -0.46 8.98 -0.86
CA ARG A 168 0.80 8.90 -1.63
C ARG A 168 1.92 8.42 -0.74
N GLY A 169 2.83 7.67 -1.32
CA GLY A 169 3.99 7.14 -0.62
C GLY A 169 5.00 6.55 -1.58
N GLU A 170 6.01 5.90 -1.00
CA GLU A 170 7.12 5.33 -1.75
C GLU A 170 7.12 3.80 -1.63
N VAL A 171 7.17 3.10 -2.75
CA VAL A 171 7.47 1.67 -2.80
C VAL A 171 8.97 1.51 -2.97
N TYR A 172 9.59 0.72 -2.12
CA TYR A 172 11.04 0.48 -2.17
C TYR A 172 11.37 -0.98 -1.88
N MET A 173 12.60 -1.37 -2.20
CA MET A 173 13.13 -2.69 -1.91
C MET A 173 14.12 -2.60 -0.74
N PRO A 174 13.94 -3.38 0.34
CA PRO A 174 14.94 -3.48 1.40
C PRO A 174 16.29 -3.94 0.83
N ARG A 175 17.40 -3.42 1.37
CA ARG A 175 18.76 -3.72 0.88
C ARG A 175 19.05 -5.21 0.81
N GLU A 176 18.63 -5.99 1.81
CA GLU A 176 18.82 -7.44 1.83
C GLU A 176 18.10 -8.13 0.66
N SER A 177 16.85 -7.75 0.38
CA SER A 177 16.09 -8.26 -0.76
C SER A 177 16.73 -7.87 -2.09
N PHE A 178 17.27 -6.64 -2.18
CA PHE A 178 17.98 -6.15 -3.35
C PHE A 178 19.24 -6.99 -3.63
N PHE A 179 20.10 -7.20 -2.64
CA PHE A 179 21.31 -8.01 -2.82
C PHE A 179 20.99 -9.46 -3.19
N LYS A 180 19.99 -10.08 -2.56
CA LYS A 180 19.53 -11.42 -2.94
C LYS A 180 19.00 -11.49 -4.38
N LEU A 181 18.42 -10.41 -4.90
CA LEU A 181 17.98 -10.34 -6.30
C LEU A 181 19.17 -10.24 -7.25
N VAL A 182 20.15 -9.40 -6.92
CA VAL A 182 21.39 -9.26 -7.72
C VAL A 182 22.11 -10.60 -7.82
N GLU A 183 22.31 -11.31 -6.70
CA GLU A 183 22.94 -12.64 -6.69
C GLU A 183 22.22 -13.69 -7.57
N LYS A 184 20.91 -13.56 -7.80
CA LYS A 184 20.14 -14.48 -8.66
C LYS A 184 20.25 -14.16 -10.14
N GLN A 185 20.65 -12.92 -10.47
CA GLN A 185 20.78 -12.46 -11.85
C GLN A 185 22.20 -12.67 -12.40
N GLU A 186 23.18 -12.94 -11.54
CA GLU A 186 24.54 -13.38 -11.87
C GLU A 186 24.64 -14.90 -12.07
#